data_AF-O86759-F1
#
_entry.id   AF-O86759-F1
#
_cell.length_a   1.000
_cell.length_b   1.000
_cell.length_c   1.000
_cell.angle_alpha   90.00
_cell.angle_beta   90.00
_cell.angle_gamma   90.00
#
_symmetry.space_group_name_H-M   'P 1'
#
loop_
_entity.id
_entity.type
_entity.pdbx_description
1 polymer ?
#
loop_
_entity_poly.entity_id
_entity_poly.type
_entity_poly.pdbx_seq_one_letter_code
_entity_poly.pdbx_strand_id
1 'polypeptide(L)'
;MTREVEQVLADLEAWAGAVESNTPSFKSSLTAQQMRAVSVRVANQLRDPSQKLHDSGVRFAETAEKADAVMNSIKDQISRVSDQEQRDALKAVVIPADRSTDLNEVANNMAELLDSMTSVEMMSAPLRKSLKPARIGITKIQDAARIVNRWLTDD
;
A
#
# COMPACT_ATOMS: atom_id res chain seq x y z
N MET A 1 -7.35 -12.75 -2.83
CA MET A 1 -6.37 -11.95 -2.05
C MET A 1 -4.95 -12.08 -2.61
N THR A 2 -4.44 -13.29 -2.89
CA THR A 2 -3.08 -13.47 -3.45
C THR A 2 -2.83 -12.66 -4.73
N ARG A 3 -3.78 -12.68 -5.68
CA ARG A 3 -3.69 -11.91 -6.92
C ARG A 3 -3.65 -10.39 -6.67
N GLU A 4 -4.44 -9.90 -5.72
CA GLU A 4 -4.49 -8.48 -5.38
C GLU A 4 -3.18 -8.02 -4.73
N VAL A 5 -2.57 -8.86 -3.89
CA VAL A 5 -1.25 -8.61 -3.29
C VAL A 5 -0.18 -8.56 -4.37
N GLU A 6 -0.12 -9.55 -5.27
CA GLU A 6 0.83 -9.59 -6.38
C GLU A 6 0.73 -8.33 -7.26
N GLN A 7 -0.50 -7.90 -7.59
CA GLN A 7 -0.73 -6.72 -8.39
C GLN A 7 -0.26 -5.43 -7.68
N VAL A 8 -0.55 -5.30 -6.39
CA VAL A 8 -0.08 -4.15 -5.59
C VAL A 8 1.45 -4.08 -5.56
N LEU A 9 2.12 -5.21 -5.33
CA LEU A 9 3.58 -5.26 -5.29
C LEU A 9 4.19 -4.88 -6.65
N ALA A 10 3.62 -5.41 -7.75
CA ALA A 10 4.06 -5.07 -9.10
C ALA A 10 3.86 -3.58 -9.44
N ASP A 11 2.72 -3.00 -9.09
CA ASP A 11 2.45 -1.57 -9.34
C ASP A 11 3.31 -0.66 -8.44
N LEU A 12 3.61 -1.07 -7.21
CA LEU A 12 4.52 -0.37 -6.30
C LEU A 12 5.95 -0.38 -6.83
N GLU A 13 6.45 -1.53 -7.29
CA GLU A 13 7.78 -1.67 -7.90
C GLU A 13 7.89 -0.82 -9.19
N ALA A 14 6.87 -0.87 -10.06
CA ALA A 14 6.83 -0.06 -11.27
C ALA A 14 6.83 1.45 -10.96
N TRP A 15 6.10 1.86 -9.93
CA TRP A 15 6.08 3.24 -9.48
C TRP A 15 7.44 3.66 -8.89
N ALA A 16 8.07 2.81 -8.07
CA ALA A 16 9.39 3.08 -7.49
C ALA A 16 10.46 3.23 -8.58
N GLY A 17 10.47 2.35 -9.57
CA GLY A 17 11.37 2.46 -10.74
C GLY A 17 11.13 3.73 -11.56
N ALA A 18 9.87 4.18 -11.67
CA ALA A 18 9.56 5.46 -12.31
C ALA A 18 10.09 6.66 -11.52
N VAL A 19 10.09 6.61 -10.18
CA VAL A 19 10.70 7.64 -9.33
C VAL A 19 12.22 7.63 -9.48
N GLU A 20 12.86 6.48 -9.32
CA GLU A 20 14.33 6.34 -9.39
C GLU A 20 14.90 6.80 -10.73
N SER A 21 14.26 6.44 -11.85
CA SER A 21 14.68 6.87 -13.19
C SER A 21 14.60 8.38 -13.41
N ASN A 22 13.79 9.09 -12.61
CA ASN A 22 13.56 10.53 -12.74
C ASN A 22 14.35 11.37 -11.73
N THR A 23 14.78 10.81 -10.60
CA THR A 23 15.59 11.50 -9.58
C THR A 23 16.83 12.23 -10.14
N PRO A 24 17.62 11.65 -11.07
CA PRO A 24 18.79 12.34 -11.64
C PRO A 24 18.47 13.62 -12.43
N SER A 25 17.20 13.85 -12.76
CA SER A 25 16.76 15.04 -13.50
C SER A 25 16.78 16.30 -12.63
N PHE A 26 16.74 16.17 -11.30
CA PHE A 26 16.79 17.29 -10.35
C PHE A 26 18.23 17.57 -9.93
N LYS A 27 18.93 18.40 -10.71
CA LYS A 27 20.30 18.85 -10.42
C LYS A 27 20.29 20.20 -9.70
N SER A 28 21.21 20.39 -8.76
CA SER A 28 21.34 21.65 -7.98
C SER A 28 21.73 22.87 -8.82
N SER A 29 22.25 22.68 -10.04
CA SER A 29 22.68 23.75 -10.95
C SER A 29 21.58 24.27 -11.88
N LEU A 30 20.34 23.77 -11.76
CA LEU A 30 19.24 24.16 -12.65
C LEU A 30 18.72 25.56 -12.33
N THR A 31 18.51 26.36 -13.37
CA THR A 31 17.76 27.63 -13.25
C THR A 31 16.30 27.37 -12.90
N ALA A 32 15.60 28.40 -12.40
CA ALA A 32 14.17 28.29 -12.08
C ALA A 32 13.31 27.86 -13.29
N GLN A 33 13.64 28.30 -14.51
CA GLN A 33 12.92 27.90 -15.72
C GLN A 33 13.19 26.43 -16.08
N GLN A 34 14.44 25.98 -15.98
CA GLN A 34 14.79 24.58 -16.20
C GLN A 34 14.17 23.66 -15.14
N MET A 35 14.14 24.09 -13.88
CA MET A 35 13.45 23.38 -12.79
C MET A 35 11.96 23.18 -13.11
N ARG A 36 11.26 24.23 -13.58
CA ARG A 36 9.85 24.10 -13.99
C ARG A 36 9.67 23.09 -15.13
N ALA A 37 10.53 23.14 -16.15
CA ALA A 37 10.46 22.21 -17.28
C ALA A 37 10.72 20.75 -16.85
N VAL A 38 11.69 20.53 -15.96
CA VAL A 38 11.97 19.21 -15.37
C VAL A 38 10.78 18.74 -14.55
N SER A 39 10.22 19.58 -13.67
CA SER A 39 9.05 19.25 -12.85
C SER A 39 7.85 18.81 -13.70
N VAL A 40 7.57 19.50 -14.81
CA VAL A 40 6.46 19.12 -15.72
C VAL A 40 6.74 17.78 -16.39
N ARG A 41 7.98 17.56 -16.86
CA ARG A 41 8.37 16.30 -17.51
C ARG A 41 8.22 15.11 -16.56
N VAL A 42 8.81 15.23 -15.38
CA VAL A 42 8.75 14.19 -14.35
C VAL A 42 7.30 13.95 -13.92
N ALA A 43 6.50 15.01 -13.73
CA ALA A 43 5.09 14.86 -13.39
C ALA A 43 4.31 14.08 -14.46
N ASN A 44 4.59 14.29 -15.74
CA ASN A 44 3.96 13.52 -16.80
C ASN A 44 4.35 12.04 -16.78
N GLN A 45 5.62 11.74 -16.48
CA GLN A 45 6.12 10.35 -16.40
C GLN A 45 5.58 9.60 -15.18
N LEU A 46 5.35 10.30 -14.06
CA LEU A 46 4.82 9.71 -12.83
C LEU A 46 3.29 9.58 -12.83
N ARG A 47 2.58 10.24 -13.75
CA ARG A 47 1.13 10.28 -13.75
C ARG A 47 0.49 8.89 -13.82
N ASP A 48 0.85 8.10 -14.83
CA ASP A 48 0.22 6.80 -15.06
C ASP A 48 0.64 5.75 -14.02
N PRO A 49 1.93 5.63 -13.64
CA PRO A 49 2.33 4.75 -12.55
C PRO A 49 1.62 5.07 -11.23
N SER A 50 1.50 6.37 -10.89
CA SER A 50 0.78 6.78 -9.68
C SER A 50 -0.69 6.40 -9.72
N GLN A 51 -1.35 6.51 -10.88
CA GLN A 51 -2.74 6.12 -11.03
C GLN A 51 -2.92 4.61 -10.93
N LYS A 52 -2.02 3.82 -11.50
CA LYS A 52 -2.07 2.35 -11.37
C LYS A 52 -1.93 1.92 -9.91
N LEU A 53 -0.96 2.49 -9.19
CA LEU A 53 -0.74 2.24 -7.77
C LEU A 53 -1.95 2.65 -6.91
N HIS A 54 -2.61 3.76 -7.26
CA HIS A 54 -3.88 4.13 -6.64
C HIS A 54 -4.93 3.03 -6.82
N ASP A 55 -5.15 2.61 -8.06
CA ASP A 55 -6.24 1.69 -8.40
C ASP A 55 -6.03 0.30 -7.79
N SER A 56 -4.79 -0.20 -7.77
CA SER A 56 -4.48 -1.46 -7.11
C SER A 56 -4.55 -1.36 -5.58
N GLY A 57 -4.07 -0.26 -5.00
CA GLY A 57 -4.18 -0.02 -3.56
C GLY A 57 -5.63 0.02 -3.07
N VAL A 58 -6.53 0.71 -3.79
CA VAL A 58 -7.96 0.75 -3.47
C VAL A 58 -8.58 -0.65 -3.55
N ARG A 59 -8.34 -1.40 -4.63
CA ARG A 59 -8.88 -2.77 -4.79
C ARG A 59 -8.38 -3.72 -3.70
N PHE A 60 -7.12 -3.60 -3.30
CA PHE A 60 -6.56 -4.41 -2.23
C PHE A 60 -7.22 -4.09 -0.89
N ALA A 61 -7.41 -2.80 -0.56
CA ALA A 61 -8.13 -2.39 0.65
C ALA A 61 -9.57 -2.91 0.69
N GLU A 62 -10.32 -2.78 -0.40
CA GLU A 62 -11.69 -3.32 -0.48
C GLU A 62 -11.72 -4.85 -0.30
N THR A 63 -10.70 -5.55 -0.80
CA THR A 63 -10.59 -7.01 -0.64
C THR A 63 -10.25 -7.38 0.80
N ALA A 64 -9.35 -6.63 1.44
CA ALA A 64 -9.00 -6.82 2.84
C ALA A 64 -10.20 -6.56 3.77
N GLU A 65 -10.99 -5.49 3.52
CA GLU A 65 -12.21 -5.19 4.28
C GLU A 65 -13.27 -6.30 4.16
N LYS A 66 -13.48 -6.84 2.94
CA LYS A 66 -14.40 -7.97 2.74
C LYS A 66 -13.93 -9.22 3.46
N ALA A 67 -12.62 -9.51 3.40
CA ALA A 67 -12.04 -10.62 4.12
C ALA A 67 -12.16 -10.44 5.64
N ASP A 68 -12.00 -9.21 6.16
CA ASP A 68 -12.16 -8.88 7.58
C ASP A 68 -13.58 -9.18 8.07
N ALA A 69 -14.59 -8.78 7.28
CA ALA A 69 -15.98 -9.09 7.61
C ALA A 69 -16.24 -10.60 7.68
N VAL A 70 -15.69 -11.38 6.73
CA VAL A 70 -15.79 -12.85 6.75
C VAL A 70 -15.07 -13.43 7.97
N MET A 71 -13.84 -12.97 8.25
CA MET A 71 -13.05 -13.43 9.41
C MET A 71 -13.76 -13.13 10.73
N ASN A 72 -14.34 -11.94 10.88
CA ASN A 72 -15.12 -11.57 12.06
C ASN A 72 -16.38 -12.43 12.22
N SER A 73 -17.06 -12.77 11.11
CA SER A 73 -18.18 -13.71 11.14
C SER A 73 -17.74 -15.12 11.54
N ILE A 74 -16.57 -15.58 11.09
CA ILE A 74 -16.03 -16.89 11.48
C ILE A 74 -15.67 -16.89 12.97
N LYS A 75 -15.01 -15.83 13.47
CA LYS A 75 -14.69 -15.66 14.89
C LYS A 75 -15.96 -15.68 15.78
N ASP A 76 -17.03 -15.01 15.35
CA ASP A 76 -18.34 -15.03 16.04
C ASP A 76 -19.00 -16.42 16.02
N GLN A 77 -18.85 -17.18 14.94
CA GLN A 77 -19.35 -18.56 14.91
C GLN A 77 -18.54 -19.48 15.83
N ILE A 78 -17.21 -19.35 15.85
CA ILE A 78 -16.33 -20.13 16.73
C ILE A 78 -16.63 -19.81 18.20
N SER A 79 -16.86 -18.55 18.56
CA SER A 79 -17.14 -18.17 19.96
C SER A 79 -18.44 -18.78 20.51
N ARG A 80 -19.36 -19.18 19.63
CA ARG A 80 -20.63 -19.83 19.98
C ARG A 80 -20.54 -21.35 20.13
N VAL A 81 -19.45 -21.98 19.65
CA VAL A 81 -19.20 -23.41 19.86
C VAL A 81 -18.98 -23.63 21.35
N SER A 82 -19.72 -24.55 21.98
CA SER A 82 -19.69 -24.73 23.44
C SER A 82 -18.47 -25.52 23.93
N ASP A 83 -17.95 -26.41 23.09
CA ASP A 83 -16.81 -27.27 23.39
C ASP A 83 -15.47 -26.56 23.15
N GLN A 84 -14.60 -26.54 24.16
CA GLN A 84 -13.32 -25.81 24.12
C GLN A 84 -12.32 -26.46 23.14
N GLU A 85 -12.28 -27.78 23.06
CA GLU A 85 -11.35 -28.51 22.18
C GLU A 85 -11.69 -28.27 20.70
N GLN A 86 -12.99 -28.30 20.36
CA GLN A 86 -13.48 -27.94 19.03
C GLN A 86 -13.24 -26.46 18.70
N ARG A 87 -13.41 -25.54 19.66
CA ARG A 87 -13.06 -24.12 19.45
C ARG A 87 -11.59 -23.95 19.08
N ASP A 88 -10.69 -24.59 19.83
CA ASP A 88 -9.24 -24.45 19.62
C ASP A 88 -8.81 -25.09 18.29
N ALA A 89 -9.39 -26.23 17.92
CA ALA A 89 -9.18 -26.85 16.62
C ALA A 89 -9.65 -25.94 15.46
N LEU A 90 -10.80 -25.28 15.59
CA LEU A 90 -11.30 -24.35 14.58
C LEU A 90 -10.44 -23.08 14.47
N LYS A 91 -9.96 -22.54 15.59
CA LYS A 91 -9.02 -21.40 15.59
C LYS A 91 -7.73 -21.73 14.83
N ALA A 92 -7.17 -22.92 15.04
CA ALA A 92 -5.94 -23.38 14.38
C ALA A 92 -6.07 -23.51 12.86
N VAL A 93 -7.27 -23.75 12.33
CA VAL A 93 -7.53 -23.84 10.88
C VAL A 93 -7.70 -22.45 10.24
N VAL A 94 -8.21 -21.49 11.01
CA VAL A 94 -8.64 -20.18 10.49
C VAL A 94 -7.52 -19.13 10.52
N ILE A 95 -6.55 -19.23 11.43
CA ILE A 95 -5.42 -18.32 11.52
C ILE A 95 -4.23 -18.91 10.76
N PRO A 96 -3.87 -18.43 9.55
CA PRO A 96 -2.70 -18.93 8.84
C PRO A 96 -1.44 -18.41 9.52
N ALA A 97 -0.61 -19.31 10.05
CA ALA A 97 0.51 -18.96 10.93
C ALA A 97 1.73 -18.30 10.23
N ASP A 98 1.80 -18.22 8.89
CA ASP A 98 3.13 -18.17 8.23
C ASP A 98 3.28 -17.25 7.00
N ARG A 99 2.43 -16.23 6.80
CA ARG A 99 2.58 -15.28 5.67
C ARG A 99 2.54 -13.80 6.07
N SER A 100 2.77 -13.51 7.34
CA SER A 100 2.46 -12.21 7.97
C SER A 100 3.64 -11.25 8.10
N THR A 101 4.86 -11.77 8.11
CA THR A 101 6.08 -10.98 8.28
C THR A 101 6.30 -10.01 7.12
N ASP A 102 6.00 -10.44 5.89
CA ASP A 102 6.25 -9.65 4.68
C ASP A 102 5.33 -8.42 4.58
N LEU A 103 4.08 -8.53 5.04
CA LEU A 103 3.10 -7.43 4.98
C LEU A 103 3.38 -6.31 5.99
N ASN A 104 3.91 -6.66 7.17
CA ASN A 104 4.32 -5.69 8.19
C ASN A 104 5.52 -4.85 7.73
N GLU A 105 6.52 -5.50 7.15
CA GLU A 105 7.71 -4.83 6.63
C GLU A 105 7.33 -3.87 5.48
N VAL A 106 6.46 -4.33 4.56
CA VAL A 106 5.91 -3.50 3.49
C VAL A 106 5.14 -2.30 4.05
N ALA A 107 4.32 -2.47 5.09
CA ALA A 107 3.54 -1.38 5.68
C ALA A 107 4.42 -0.30 6.36
N ASN A 108 5.50 -0.71 7.03
CA ASN A 108 6.46 0.20 7.67
C ASN A 108 7.25 1.00 6.63
N ASN A 109 7.77 0.33 5.59
CA ASN A 109 8.51 0.97 4.51
C ASN A 109 7.65 2.00 3.75
N MET A 110 6.33 1.75 3.66
CA MET A 110 5.38 2.70 3.05
C MET A 110 5.21 4.01 3.85
N ALA A 111 5.44 4.00 5.17
CA ALA A 111 5.27 5.21 5.98
C ALA A 111 6.41 6.20 5.73
N GLU A 112 7.64 5.68 5.67
CA GLU A 112 8.82 6.45 5.29
C GLU A 112 8.70 7.00 3.86
N LEU A 113 8.16 6.18 2.95
CA LEU A 113 7.90 6.59 1.58
C LEU A 113 6.92 7.77 1.51
N LEU A 114 5.80 7.72 2.23
CA LEU A 114 4.82 8.81 2.28
C LEU A 114 5.42 10.12 2.83
N ASP A 115 6.30 10.03 3.83
CA ASP A 115 6.98 11.20 4.39
C ASP A 115 7.92 11.82 3.35
N SER A 116 8.71 10.99 2.66
CA SER A 116 9.62 11.44 1.59
C SER A 116 8.88 12.14 0.44
N MET A 117 7.67 11.68 0.09
CA MET A 117 6.84 12.29 -0.97
C MET A 117 6.41 13.72 -0.63
N THR A 118 6.20 14.04 0.65
CA THR A 118 5.75 15.38 1.08
C THR A 118 6.74 16.47 0.64
N SER A 119 8.04 16.18 0.75
CA SER A 119 9.10 17.12 0.30
C SER A 119 9.06 17.37 -1.21
N VAL A 120 8.80 16.32 -2.01
CA VAL A 120 8.73 16.41 -3.47
C VAL A 120 7.44 17.10 -3.94
N GLU A 121 6.32 16.86 -3.27
CA GLU A 121 5.03 17.51 -3.53
C GLU A 121 5.05 19.03 -3.28
N MET A 122 5.95 19.50 -2.42
CA MET A 122 6.15 20.94 -2.17
C MET A 122 6.94 21.63 -3.30
N MET A 123 7.74 20.90 -4.09
CA MET A 123 8.60 21.48 -5.11
C MET A 123 7.83 22.13 -6.26
N SER A 124 6.70 21.55 -6.68
CA SER A 124 5.89 22.11 -7.76
C SER A 124 4.46 21.56 -7.79
N ALA A 125 3.52 22.37 -8.31
CA ALA A 125 2.14 21.95 -8.48
C ALA A 125 1.95 20.75 -9.44
N PRO A 126 2.68 20.63 -10.58
CA PRO A 126 2.61 19.44 -11.43
C PRO A 126 2.97 18.15 -10.70
N LEU A 127 4.10 18.15 -9.95
CA LEU A 127 4.54 16.97 -9.20
C LEU A 127 3.52 16.58 -8.12
N ARG A 128 2.99 17.55 -7.39
CA ARG A 128 1.92 17.30 -6.42
C ARG A 128 0.72 16.61 -7.05
N LYS A 129 0.28 17.09 -8.22
CA LYS A 129 -0.87 16.53 -8.93
C LYS A 129 -0.60 15.11 -9.42
N SER A 130 0.61 14.82 -9.89
CA SER A 130 0.98 13.48 -10.37
C SER A 130 1.23 12.47 -9.25
N LEU A 131 1.66 12.93 -8.07
CA LEU A 131 1.99 12.06 -6.92
C LEU A 131 0.78 11.78 -6.01
N LYS A 132 -0.21 12.68 -5.98
CA LYS A 132 -1.40 12.52 -5.14
C LYS A 132 -2.08 11.14 -5.27
N PRO A 133 -2.26 10.55 -6.48
CA PRO A 133 -2.84 9.22 -6.60
C PRO A 133 -2.00 8.14 -5.92
N ALA A 134 -0.68 8.14 -6.13
CA ALA A 134 0.23 7.19 -5.48
C ALA A 134 0.16 7.28 -3.96
N ARG A 135 0.13 8.51 -3.41
CA ARG A 135 -0.01 8.74 -1.97
C ARG A 135 -1.26 8.07 -1.41
N ILE A 136 -2.39 8.24 -2.09
CA ILE A 136 -3.66 7.60 -1.70
C ILE A 136 -3.54 6.07 -1.80
N GLY A 137 -2.97 5.55 -2.90
CA GLY A 137 -2.75 4.12 -3.09
C GLY A 137 -1.92 3.50 -1.96
N ILE A 138 -0.78 4.12 -1.63
CA ILE A 138 0.10 3.69 -0.53
C ILE A 138 -0.64 3.69 0.80
N THR A 139 -1.39 4.75 1.12
CA THR A 139 -2.22 4.78 2.35
C THR A 139 -3.22 3.63 2.39
N LYS A 140 -3.90 3.33 1.27
CA LYS A 140 -4.84 2.21 1.20
C LYS A 140 -4.18 0.86 1.40
N ILE A 141 -2.97 0.68 0.87
CA ILE A 141 -2.20 -0.55 1.07
C ILE A 141 -1.80 -0.69 2.55
N GLN A 142 -1.37 0.39 3.20
CA GLN A 142 -1.07 0.37 4.64
C GLN A 142 -2.30 0.02 5.48
N ASP A 143 -3.46 0.60 5.18
CA ASP A 143 -4.70 0.29 5.89
C ASP A 143 -5.10 -1.18 5.71
N ALA A 144 -5.00 -1.70 4.48
CA ALA A 144 -5.25 -3.10 4.17
C ALA A 144 -4.30 -4.05 4.92
N ALA A 145 -3.01 -3.73 4.95
CA ALA A 145 -2.01 -4.50 5.68
C ALA A 145 -2.32 -4.53 7.20
N ARG A 146 -2.70 -3.39 7.79
CA ARG A 146 -3.13 -3.33 9.19
C ARG A 146 -4.35 -4.21 9.46
N ILE A 147 -5.33 -4.23 8.56
CA ILE A 147 -6.51 -5.11 8.69
C ILE A 147 -6.08 -6.57 8.76
N VAL A 148 -5.25 -7.01 7.81
CA VAL A 148 -4.75 -8.39 7.75
C VAL A 148 -3.93 -8.74 9.00
N ASN A 149 -3.12 -7.81 9.50
CA ASN A 149 -2.31 -8.02 10.70
C ASN A 149 -3.14 -8.23 11.97
N ARG A 150 -4.28 -7.56 12.12
CA ARG A 150 -5.17 -7.74 13.29
C ARG A 150 -5.66 -9.18 13.43
N TRP A 151 -5.78 -9.93 12.33
CA TRP A 151 -6.19 -11.34 12.40
C TRP A 151 -5.20 -12.22 13.16
N LEU A 152 -3.96 -11.77 13.33
CA LEU A 152 -2.85 -12.53 13.90
C LEU A 152 -2.53 -12.11 15.34
N THR A 153 -2.94 -10.92 15.76
CA THR A 153 -2.67 -10.37 17.09
C THR A 153 -3.86 -10.46 18.04
N ASP A 154 -5.07 -10.71 17.52
CA ASP A 154 -6.26 -10.94 18.34
C ASP A 154 -6.31 -12.39 18.83
N ASP A 155 -5.60 -12.68 19.91
CA ASP A 155 -5.79 -13.83 20.81
C ASP A 155 -6.60 -13.41 22.06
#